data_AF-A0A6P5CSR9-F1
#
_entry.id   AF-A0A6P5CSR9-F1
#
_cell.length_a   1.000
_cell.length_b   1.000
_cell.length_c   1.000
_cell.angle_alpha   90.00
_cell.angle_beta   90.00
_cell.angle_gamma   90.00
#
_symmetry.space_group_name_H-M   'P 1'
#
loop_
_entity.id
_entity.type
_entity.pdbx_description
1 polymer ?
#
loop_
_entity_poly.entity_id
_entity_poly.type
_entity_poly.pdbx_seq_one_letter_code
_entity_poly.pdbx_strand_id
1 'polypeptide(L)'
;LALWANAWQLQAQLGIPCGPDRRLLTLAGLAVCHQELEDASEARACCERALQLLGAESPHPLLAPFLEAHVRLSWRLGLDKRHSEARLQALQEAGLTPTPPPSLKELLIKEVLD
;
A
#
# COMPACT_ATOMS: atom_id res chain seq x y z
N LEU A 1 13.11 -0.45 9.13
CA LEU A 1 12.99 -1.63 8.24
C LEU A 1 12.86 -2.94 9.03
N ALA A 2 13.83 -3.32 9.88
CA ALA A 2 13.84 -4.62 10.58
C ALA A 2 12.56 -4.94 11.38
N LEU A 3 12.00 -3.97 12.11
CA LEU A 3 10.74 -4.12 12.85
C LEU A 3 9.57 -4.55 11.93
N TRP A 4 9.38 -3.85 10.81
CA TRP A 4 8.30 -4.13 9.86
C TRP A 4 8.50 -5.48 9.14
N ALA A 5 9.74 -5.80 8.78
CA ALA A 5 10.05 -7.09 8.16
C ALA A 5 9.78 -8.27 9.10
N ASN A 6 10.19 -8.14 10.38
CA ASN A 6 9.92 -9.14 11.40
C ASN A 6 8.41 -9.28 11.65
N ALA A 7 7.67 -8.17 11.73
CA ALA A 7 6.21 -8.20 11.89
C ALA A 7 5.51 -8.90 10.71
N TRP A 8 5.93 -8.61 9.47
CA TRP A 8 5.41 -9.29 8.28
C TRP A 8 5.67 -10.79 8.30
N GLN A 9 6.89 -11.21 8.64
CA GLN A 9 7.26 -12.62 8.71
C GLN A 9 6.49 -13.36 9.81
N LEU A 10 6.33 -12.74 10.98
CA LEU A 10 5.51 -13.29 12.06
C LEU A 10 4.03 -13.43 11.65
N GLN A 11 3.46 -12.44 10.96
CA GLN A 11 2.08 -12.51 10.47
C GLN A 11 1.87 -13.63 9.44
N ALA A 12 2.88 -13.91 8.61
CA ALA A 12 2.85 -15.00 7.65
C ALA A 12 2.97 -16.38 8.33
N GLN A 13 3.83 -16.49 9.35
CA GLN A 13 4.11 -17.76 10.03
C GLN A 13 3.06 -18.16 11.05
N LEU A 14 2.50 -17.20 11.80
CA LEU A 14 1.63 -17.51 12.93
C LEU A 14 0.23 -17.93 12.51
N GLY A 15 -0.19 -17.69 11.26
CA GLY A 15 -1.53 -18.03 10.77
C GLY A 15 -2.70 -17.38 11.53
N ILE A 16 -2.40 -16.56 12.56
CA ILE A 16 -3.37 -15.81 13.33
C ILE A 16 -4.05 -14.86 12.35
N PRO A 17 -5.40 -14.77 12.34
CA PRO A 17 -6.11 -13.75 11.61
C PRO A 17 -5.89 -12.40 12.31
N CYS A 18 -4.67 -11.88 12.28
CA CYS A 18 -4.47 -10.45 12.33
C CYS A 18 -5.30 -9.91 11.16
N GLY A 19 -6.34 -9.12 11.46
CA GLY A 19 -7.27 -8.61 10.46
C GLY A 19 -6.54 -8.01 9.26
N PRO A 20 -7.15 -8.02 8.06
CA PRO A 20 -6.54 -7.53 6.83
C PRO A 20 -5.86 -6.16 7.01
N ASP A 21 -6.45 -5.29 7.84
CA ASP A 21 -5.95 -3.97 8.21
C ASP A 21 -4.53 -3.99 8.77
N ARG A 22 -4.20 -4.91 9.70
CA ARG A 22 -2.85 -4.98 10.29
C ARG A 22 -1.79 -5.41 9.27
N ARG A 23 -2.16 -6.30 8.35
CA ARG A 23 -1.29 -6.72 7.24
C ARG A 23 -1.07 -5.57 6.25
N LEU A 24 -2.13 -4.82 5.94
CA LEU A 24 -2.06 -3.65 5.08
C LEU A 24 -1.20 -2.53 5.69
N LEU A 25 -1.33 -2.27 7.00
CA LEU A 25 -0.47 -1.32 7.71
C LEU A 25 1.00 -1.74 7.68
N THR A 26 1.26 -3.04 7.85
CA THR A 26 2.62 -3.59 7.77
C THR A 26 3.22 -3.38 6.37
N LEU A 27 2.45 -3.66 5.32
CA LEU A 27 2.86 -3.43 3.94
C LEU A 27 3.03 -1.95 3.60
N ALA A 28 2.20 -1.06 4.16
CA ALA A 28 2.36 0.38 4.02
C ALA A 28 3.69 0.82 4.66
N GLY A 29 3.97 0.35 5.89
CA GLY A 29 5.22 0.61 6.60
C GLY A 29 6.46 0.16 5.83
N LEU A 30 6.43 -1.06 5.27
CA LEU A 30 7.49 -1.57 4.40
C LEU A 30 7.64 -0.72 3.13
N ALA A 31 6.54 -0.44 2.42
CA ALA A 31 6.58 0.36 1.19
C ALA A 31 7.17 1.76 1.43
N VAL A 32 6.84 2.41 2.56
CA VAL A 32 7.43 3.70 2.92
C VAL A 32 8.91 3.55 3.26
N CYS A 33 9.30 2.55 4.06
CA CYS A 33 10.72 2.32 4.36
C CYS A 33 11.55 2.11 3.09
N HIS A 34 11.08 1.28 2.15
CA HIS A 34 11.78 1.03 0.89
C HIS A 34 11.83 2.27 -0.01
N GLN A 35 10.78 3.10 -0.03
CA GLN A 35 10.80 4.39 -0.74
C GLN A 35 11.88 5.33 -0.19
N GLU A 36 12.01 5.44 1.14
CA GLU A 36 13.01 6.30 1.79
C GLU A 36 14.44 5.75 1.62
N LEU A 37 14.59 4.43 1.43
CA LEU A 37 15.86 3.77 1.09
C LEU A 37 16.14 3.70 -0.42
N GLU A 38 15.33 4.38 -1.22
CA GLU A 38 15.41 4.40 -2.69
C GLU A 38 15.27 3.05 -3.40
N ASP A 39 14.80 2.02 -2.69
CA ASP A 39 14.49 0.70 -3.25
C ASP A 39 13.08 0.71 -3.83
N ALA A 40 12.96 1.29 -5.02
CA ALA A 40 11.69 1.40 -5.73
C ALA A 40 11.08 0.02 -6.07
N SER A 41 11.91 -1.01 -6.23
CA SER A 41 11.49 -2.36 -6.61
C SER A 41 10.73 -3.05 -5.48
N GLU A 42 11.32 -3.10 -4.28
CA GLU A 42 10.69 -3.68 -3.09
C GLU A 42 9.50 -2.83 -2.62
N ALA A 43 9.59 -1.50 -2.74
CA ALA A 43 8.46 -0.64 -2.46
C ALA A 43 7.25 -0.98 -3.35
N ARG A 44 7.47 -1.18 -4.66
CA ARG A 44 6.40 -1.55 -5.59
C ARG A 44 5.83 -2.93 -5.26
N ALA A 45 6.69 -3.90 -4.95
CA ALA A 45 6.27 -5.25 -4.57
C ALA A 45 5.40 -5.23 -3.29
N CYS A 46 5.73 -4.37 -2.32
CA CYS A 46 4.88 -4.17 -1.14
C CYS A 46 3.50 -3.61 -1.51
N CYS A 47 3.44 -2.60 -2.40
CA CYS A 47 2.17 -2.07 -2.88
C CYS A 47 1.35 -3.12 -3.65
N GLU A 48 1.99 -3.92 -4.50
CA GLU A 48 1.31 -4.97 -5.27
C GLU A 48 0.68 -6.03 -4.35
N ARG A 49 1.41 -6.51 -3.34
CA ARG A 49 0.88 -7.43 -2.32
C ARG A 49 -0.31 -6.82 -1.57
N ALA A 50 -0.25 -5.53 -1.24
CA ALA A 50 -1.35 -4.84 -0.57
C ALA A 50 -2.60 -4.75 -1.45
N LEU A 51 -2.42 -4.44 -2.74
CA LEU A 51 -3.51 -4.37 -3.72
C LEU A 51 -4.17 -5.73 -3.96
N GLN A 52 -3.39 -6.83 -3.91
CA GLN A 52 -3.93 -8.20 -3.95
C GLN A 52 -4.81 -8.51 -2.73
N LEU A 53 -4.39 -8.08 -1.53
CA LEU A 53 -5.18 -8.26 -0.30
C LEU A 53 -6.47 -7.42 -0.30
N LEU A 54 -6.44 -6.22 -0.88
CA LEU A 54 -7.59 -5.32 -0.98
C LEU A 54 -8.63 -5.76 -2.03
N GLY A 55 -8.33 -6.78 -2.84
CA GLY A 55 -9.24 -7.29 -3.86
C GLY A 55 -9.75 -6.19 -4.80
N ALA A 56 -10.90 -6.40 -5.45
CA ALA A 56 -11.53 -5.41 -6.32
C ALA A 56 -12.60 -4.55 -5.63
N GLU A 57 -13.26 -5.07 -4.58
CA GLU A 57 -14.59 -4.59 -4.17
C GLU A 57 -14.63 -3.82 -2.83
N SER A 58 -13.55 -3.75 -2.05
CA SER A 58 -13.61 -3.08 -0.75
C SER A 58 -13.14 -1.62 -0.83
N PRO A 59 -13.99 -0.63 -0.50
CA PRO A 59 -13.55 0.74 -0.27
C PRO A 59 -12.78 0.80 1.05
N HIS A 60 -11.45 0.60 0.98
CA HIS A 60 -10.56 0.70 2.13
C HIS A 60 -9.80 2.03 2.10
N PRO A 61 -9.60 2.72 3.24
CA PRO A 61 -8.87 4.00 3.30
C PRO A 61 -7.42 3.95 2.79
N LEU A 62 -6.84 2.75 2.69
CA LEU A 62 -5.47 2.52 2.21
C LEU A 62 -5.42 2.23 0.71
N LEU A 63 -6.57 1.97 0.08
CA LEU A 63 -6.61 1.55 -1.33
C LEU A 63 -6.07 2.64 -2.27
N ALA A 64 -6.62 3.85 -2.20
CA ALA A 64 -6.16 4.95 -3.04
C ALA A 64 -4.66 5.30 -2.81
N PRO A 65 -4.17 5.40 -1.55
CA PRO A 65 -2.73 5.56 -1.26
C PRO A 65 -1.84 4.47 -1.86
N PHE A 66 -2.26 3.19 -1.80
CA PHE A 66 -1.51 2.08 -2.39
C PHE A 66 -1.52 2.15 -3.92
N LEU A 67 -2.65 2.50 -4.54
CA LEU A 67 -2.74 2.67 -5.99
C LEU A 67 -1.84 3.80 -6.47
N GLU A 68 -1.89 4.96 -5.80
CA GLU A 68 -1.04 6.12 -6.11
C GLU A 68 0.45 5.79 -5.99
N ALA A 69 0.85 5.15 -4.88
CA ALA A 69 2.24 4.73 -4.69
C ALA A 69 2.65 3.70 -5.77
N HIS A 70 1.80 2.72 -6.07
CA HIS A 70 2.07 1.73 -7.10
C HIS A 70 2.22 2.36 -8.50
N VAL A 71 1.36 3.31 -8.88
CA VAL A 71 1.44 4.04 -10.17
C VAL A 71 2.76 4.81 -10.26
N ARG A 72 3.09 5.60 -9.23
CA ARG A 72 4.33 6.38 -9.18
C ARG A 72 5.59 5.50 -9.26
N LEU A 73 5.62 4.40 -8.51
CA LEU A 73 6.75 3.47 -8.50
C LEU A 73 6.88 2.69 -9.81
N SER A 74 5.76 2.27 -10.40
CA SER A 74 5.74 1.62 -11.71
C SER A 74 6.27 2.55 -12.80
N TRP A 75 5.90 3.83 -12.75
CA TRP A 75 6.46 4.84 -13.66
C TRP A 75 7.97 4.99 -13.49
N ARG A 76 8.48 5.09 -12.26
CA ARG A 76 9.92 5.18 -11.96
C ARG A 76 10.70 3.97 -12.48
N LEU A 77 10.09 2.79 -12.47
CA LEU A 77 10.71 1.53 -12.90
C LEU A 77 10.47 1.18 -14.39
N GLY A 78 9.67 1.97 -15.12
CA GLY A 78 9.30 1.65 -16.51
C GLY A 78 8.39 0.42 -16.64
N LEU A 79 7.58 0.12 -15.62
CA LEU A 79 6.70 -1.03 -15.54
C LEU A 79 5.24 -0.65 -15.83
N ASP A 80 4.42 -1.63 -16.21
CA ASP A 80 2.99 -1.37 -16.46
C ASP A 80 2.26 -0.91 -15.19
N LYS A 81 1.38 0.07 -15.40
CA LYS A 81 0.61 0.75 -14.34
C LYS A 81 -0.87 0.96 -14.69
N ARG A 82 -1.30 0.57 -15.89
CA ARG A 82 -2.61 0.91 -16.45
C ARG A 82 -3.77 0.47 -15.56
N HIS A 83 -3.70 -0.74 -15.03
CA HIS A 83 -4.74 -1.27 -14.15
C HIS A 83 -4.87 -0.44 -12.86
N SER A 84 -3.75 -0.13 -12.20
CA SER A 84 -3.75 0.68 -10.98
C SER A 84 -4.19 2.12 -11.23
N GLU A 85 -3.77 2.70 -12.35
CA GLU A 85 -4.15 4.05 -12.80
C GLU A 85 -5.65 4.15 -13.06
N ALA A 86 -6.23 3.21 -13.82
CA ALA A 86 -7.67 3.17 -14.09
C ALA A 86 -8.49 2.98 -12.81
N ARG A 87 -8.03 2.11 -11.90
CA ARG A 87 -8.72 1.88 -10.64
C ARG A 87 -8.66 3.10 -9.72
N LEU A 88 -7.54 3.82 -9.70
CA LEU A 88 -7.41 5.06 -8.93
C LEU A 88 -8.33 6.14 -9.49
N GLN A 89 -8.38 6.28 -10.82
CA GLN A 89 -9.26 7.23 -11.49
C GLN A 89 -10.73 6.93 -11.18
N ALA A 90 -11.15 5.66 -11.21
CA ALA A 90 -12.52 5.27 -10.86
C ALA A 90 -12.89 5.65 -9.40
N LEU A 91 -11.96 5.55 -8.45
CA LEU A 91 -12.20 5.99 -7.07
C LEU A 91 -12.36 7.51 -6.97
N GLN A 92 -11.58 8.27 -7.75
CA GLN A 92 -11.65 9.73 -7.79
C GLN A 92 -12.96 10.20 -8.42
N GLU A 93 -13.36 9.61 -9.54
CA GLU A 93 -14.63 9.88 -10.23
C GLU A 93 -15.84 9.54 -9.36
N ALA A 94 -15.75 8.49 -8.55
CA ALA A 94 -16.79 8.11 -7.58
C ALA A 94 -16.79 8.99 -6.30
N GLY A 95 -15.85 9.93 -6.14
CA GLY A 95 -15.72 10.76 -4.94
C GLY A 95 -15.27 10.00 -3.70
N LEU A 96 -14.71 8.80 -3.85
CA LEU A 96 -14.26 7.92 -2.75
C LEU A 96 -12.86 8.27 -2.24
N THR A 97 -12.11 9.11 -2.97
CA THR A 97 -10.79 9.61 -2.56
C THR A 97 -10.55 11.02 -3.07
N PRO A 98 -9.83 11.88 -2.33
CA PRO A 98 -9.41 13.18 -2.84
C PRO A 98 -8.38 13.05 -3.99
N THR A 99 -8.27 14.12 -4.78
CA THR A 99 -7.28 14.29 -5.86
C THR A 99 -6.31 15.44 -5.50
N PRO A 100 -5.03 15.19 -5.18
CA PRO A 100 -4.38 13.87 -5.06
C PRO A 100 -4.79 13.11 -3.78
N PRO A 101 -4.66 11.77 -3.75
CA PRO A 101 -4.91 10.98 -2.55
C PRO A 101 -3.81 11.19 -1.49
N PRO A 102 -4.10 10.94 -0.20
CA PRO A 102 -3.10 11.04 0.84
C PRO A 102 -1.97 10.03 0.63
N SER A 103 -0.75 10.39 1.00
CA SER A 103 0.38 9.48 0.89
C SER A 103 0.32 8.35 1.93
N LEU A 104 0.95 7.19 1.63
CA LEU A 104 1.08 6.10 2.60
C LEU A 104 1.74 6.56 3.90
N LYS A 105 2.71 7.48 3.81
CA LYS A 105 3.42 8.06 4.96
C LYS A 105 2.49 8.89 5.84
N GLU A 106 1.63 9.72 5.24
CA GLU A 106 0.65 10.52 5.99
C GLU A 106 -0.35 9.65 6.76
N LEU A 107 -0.82 8.55 6.17
CA LEU A 107 -1.75 7.65 6.85
C LEU A 107 -1.08 6.88 7.98
N LEU A 108 0.14 6.36 7.75
CA LEU A 108 0.89 5.67 8.80
C LEU A 108 1.17 6.54 10.02
N ILE A 109 1.41 7.84 9.85
CA ILE A 109 1.64 8.77 10.97
C ILE A 109 0.34 9.03 11.75
N LYS A 110 -0.82 8.93 11.10
CA LYS A 110 -2.13 9.13 11.72
C LYS A 110 -2.68 7.88 12.42
N GLU A 111 -2.13 6.72 12.12
CA GLU A 111 -2.51 5.45 12.75
C GLU A 111 -2.01 5.40 14.19
N VAL A 112 -2.93 5.13 15.12
CA VAL A 112 -2.60 4.88 16.53
C VAL A 112 -2.21 3.41 16.63
N LEU A 113 -0.91 3.16 16.80
CA LEU A 113 -0.41 1.81 17.08
C LEU A 113 -0.68 1.50 18.57
N ASP A 114 -1.77 0.78 18.85
CA ASP A 114 -2.01 0.14 20.15
C ASP A 114 -1.06 -1.05 20.41
#